data_AF-A0AAD5EPQ4-F1
#
_entry.id   AF-A0AAD5EPQ4-F1
#
_cell.length_a   1.000
_cell.length_b   1.000
_cell.length_c   1.000
_cell.angle_alpha   90.00
_cell.angle_beta   90.00
_cell.angle_gamma   90.00
#
_symmetry.space_group_name_H-M   'P 1'
#
loop_
_entity.id
_entity.type
_entity.pdbx_description
1 polymer ?
#
loop_
_entity_poly.entity_id
_entity_poly.type
_entity_poly.pdbx_seq_one_letter_code
_entity_poly.pdbx_strand_id
1 'polypeptide(L)'
;MRMAGPISHTTSYNGDVESRPPAEVDSPEPTAPRYRSYSHPFAGRLGANQAFTIDRRTSADEKFLEKEPDATPHMSFRELLDCRPIFSAYLWKAALIEGFAIGTLMQAYITIWIGISPPRLPTPPTAQLGNFDNAAFIGPLIGGITNIFFISLFISCFGPVSGAHFNPLITFATFCARLCSLPRLILYVSAQIGGGALAGLLVRASYGTREFKVGGCWLDPDIVPVREVFVVELIAATILLFLAFGLGLDPRQAQIVGPTLAPFLVGLASGTLAFSTGFTRYGYGGAGLNPARCMGAFVGTRFPTWHWIHWVGDGIACIIHGLVYYFVPPWTKEN
;
A
#
# COMPACT_ATOMS: atom_id res chain seq x y z
N MET A 1 18.41 9.25 70.70
CA MET A 1 17.16 10.03 70.83
C MET A 1 16.18 9.58 69.73
N ARG A 2 14.87 9.78 69.88
CA ARG A 2 13.79 9.46 68.91
C ARG A 2 13.27 10.79 68.31
N MET A 3 12.61 10.93 67.14
CA MET A 3 12.12 10.05 66.04
C MET A 3 11.88 10.97 64.79
N ALA A 4 11.40 10.63 63.58
CA ALA A 4 10.92 9.42 62.87
C ALA A 4 11.02 9.68 61.32
N GLY A 5 10.41 8.83 60.47
CA GLY A 5 10.02 9.16 59.07
C GLY A 5 8.68 9.95 58.98
N PRO A 6 7.93 10.00 57.85
CA PRO A 6 7.91 9.06 56.69
C PRO A 6 7.88 9.71 55.25
N ILE A 7 8.45 9.11 54.19
CA ILE A 7 7.88 8.24 53.09
C ILE A 7 7.32 8.94 51.81
N SER A 8 7.87 8.53 50.63
CA SER A 8 7.31 8.58 49.24
C SER A 8 7.12 9.97 48.55
N HIS A 9 7.09 10.10 47.21
CA HIS A 9 6.94 9.12 46.11
C HIS A 9 8.00 9.25 44.99
N THR A 10 8.17 8.17 44.21
CA THR A 10 9.00 8.06 43.00
C THR A 10 8.19 8.16 41.71
N THR A 11 8.84 8.59 40.61
CA THR A 11 8.77 7.90 39.29
C THR A 11 9.82 8.46 38.33
N SER A 12 10.84 7.67 37.98
CA SER A 12 11.65 7.83 36.77
C SER A 12 11.33 6.66 35.85
N TYR A 13 10.82 6.94 34.65
CA TYR A 13 10.29 5.91 33.75
C TYR A 13 11.41 5.27 32.92
N ASN A 14 12.16 4.36 33.54
CA ASN A 14 13.05 3.45 32.82
C ASN A 14 12.19 2.47 32.00
N GLY A 15 12.34 2.48 30.67
CA GLY A 15 11.64 1.60 29.75
C GLY A 15 12.20 0.18 29.69
N ASP A 16 12.73 -0.34 30.80
CA ASP A 16 13.29 -1.68 30.90
C ASP A 16 12.16 -2.71 30.82
N VAL A 17 12.00 -3.35 29.66
CA VAL A 17 11.03 -4.45 29.47
C VAL A 17 11.37 -5.56 30.44
N GLU A 18 10.42 -5.86 31.33
CA GLU A 18 10.60 -6.69 32.52
C GLU A 18 11.35 -8.00 32.22
N SER A 19 12.64 -8.01 32.56
CA SER A 19 13.55 -9.09 32.21
C SER A 19 13.23 -10.33 33.04
N ARG A 20 12.43 -11.23 32.47
CA ARG A 20 12.12 -12.54 33.05
C ARG A 20 13.42 -13.18 33.57
N PRO A 21 13.48 -13.60 34.85
CA PRO A 21 14.71 -14.10 35.43
C PRO A 21 15.24 -15.31 34.65
N PRO A 22 16.58 -15.53 34.61
CA PRO A 22 17.16 -16.67 33.92
C PRO A 22 16.57 -17.96 34.50
N ALA A 23 16.12 -18.85 33.62
CA ALA A 23 15.43 -20.06 34.03
C ALA A 23 16.36 -20.97 34.86
N GLU A 24 15.89 -21.43 36.02
CA GLU A 24 16.58 -22.43 36.81
C GLU A 24 16.74 -23.71 35.97
N VAL A 25 17.97 -24.24 35.95
CA VAL A 25 18.40 -25.36 35.10
C VAL A 25 18.00 -26.71 35.73
N ASP A 26 16.74 -26.83 36.14
CA ASP A 26 16.09 -28.10 36.47
C ASP A 26 14.54 -28.04 36.40
N SER A 27 14.00 -27.11 35.59
CA SER A 27 12.56 -27.06 35.32
C SER A 27 12.19 -28.10 34.24
N PRO A 28 11.18 -28.97 34.47
CA PRO A 28 10.81 -30.03 33.51
C PRO A 28 10.32 -29.43 32.19
N GLU A 29 10.53 -30.16 31.08
CA GLU A 29 10.22 -29.65 29.74
C GLU A 29 8.78 -29.09 29.66
N PRO A 30 8.59 -27.87 29.13
CA PRO A 30 7.28 -27.24 29.09
C PRO A 30 6.37 -28.01 28.12
N THR A 31 5.42 -28.76 28.69
CA THR A 31 4.47 -29.65 27.98
C THR A 31 3.48 -28.92 27.05
N ALA A 32 3.51 -27.58 27.01
CA ALA A 32 2.69 -26.78 26.13
C ALA A 32 3.35 -26.60 24.74
N PRO A 33 2.62 -26.79 23.62
CA PRO A 33 3.18 -26.62 22.28
C PRO A 33 3.67 -25.18 22.04
N ARG A 34 4.94 -25.05 21.63
CA ARG A 34 5.57 -23.76 21.30
C ARG A 34 5.06 -23.22 19.96
N TYR A 35 3.95 -22.50 19.97
CA TYR A 35 3.50 -21.72 18.81
C TYR A 35 4.52 -20.63 18.47
N ARG A 36 4.88 -20.50 17.19
CA ARG A 36 5.60 -19.36 16.61
C ARG A 36 4.65 -18.58 15.69
N SER A 37 4.90 -17.28 15.54
CA SER A 37 4.22 -16.45 14.53
C SER A 37 4.56 -16.95 13.12
N TYR A 38 3.52 -17.31 12.35
CA TYR A 38 3.67 -17.77 10.97
C TYR A 38 3.81 -16.58 10.01
N SER A 39 5.01 -16.01 9.94
CA SER A 39 5.37 -14.97 8.97
C SER A 39 6.03 -15.61 7.75
N HIS A 40 5.32 -15.66 6.62
CA HIS A 40 5.86 -16.25 5.38
C HIS A 40 6.73 -15.24 4.63
N PRO A 41 8.03 -15.49 4.40
CA PRO A 41 8.91 -14.52 3.76
C PRO A 41 8.42 -14.04 2.38
N PHE A 42 8.62 -12.74 2.11
CA PHE A 42 8.26 -12.07 0.86
C PHE A 42 8.95 -10.68 0.79
N ALA A 43 9.62 -10.35 -0.31
CA ALA A 43 10.39 -9.11 -0.47
C ALA A 43 9.54 -7.87 -0.83
N GLY A 44 8.34 -8.05 -1.39
CA GLY A 44 7.42 -6.93 -1.67
C GLY A 44 6.65 -6.39 -0.45
N ARG A 45 7.03 -6.75 0.78
CA ARG A 45 6.32 -6.38 2.03
C ARG A 45 6.43 -4.88 2.35
N LEU A 46 5.46 -4.10 1.88
CA LEU A 46 5.39 -2.64 1.98
C LEU A 46 5.37 -2.07 3.42
N GLY A 47 4.98 -2.90 4.39
CA GLY A 47 4.94 -2.56 5.82
C GLY A 47 6.08 -3.15 6.64
N ALA A 48 7.25 -3.44 6.06
CA ALA A 48 8.29 -4.22 6.74
C ALA A 48 9.75 -3.83 6.52
N ASN A 49 10.09 -2.93 5.59
CA ASN A 49 11.49 -2.56 5.27
C ASN A 49 12.41 -3.79 5.11
N GLN A 50 11.92 -4.82 4.41
CA GLN A 50 12.64 -6.07 4.11
C GLN A 50 12.98 -6.96 5.33
N ALA A 51 12.47 -6.66 6.54
CA ALA A 51 12.76 -7.42 7.76
C ALA A 51 12.28 -8.90 7.78
N PHE A 52 11.64 -9.38 6.70
CA PHE A 52 11.14 -10.75 6.56
C PHE A 52 11.54 -11.36 5.19
N THR A 53 12.78 -11.14 4.76
CA THR A 53 13.37 -11.78 3.57
C THR A 53 14.32 -12.93 3.94
N ILE A 54 14.59 -13.80 2.97
CA ILE A 54 15.59 -14.85 3.04
C ILE A 54 16.84 -14.44 2.24
N ASP A 55 18.00 -14.53 2.88
CA ASP A 55 19.30 -14.52 2.21
C ASP A 55 19.69 -15.94 1.80
N ARG A 56 20.42 -16.09 0.68
CA ARG A 56 20.91 -17.39 0.19
C ARG A 56 22.13 -17.89 0.99
N ARG A 57 21.98 -18.09 2.31
CA ARG A 57 23.07 -18.47 3.23
C ARG A 57 23.14 -19.97 3.49
N THR A 58 22.03 -20.70 3.42
CA THR A 58 21.97 -22.15 3.68
C THR A 58 21.27 -22.93 2.57
N SER A 59 21.50 -24.25 2.51
CA SER A 59 20.80 -25.16 1.60
C SER A 59 19.34 -25.42 1.99
N ALA A 60 18.86 -24.88 3.13
CA ALA A 60 17.44 -24.83 3.46
C ALA A 60 16.77 -23.60 2.82
N ASP A 61 17.46 -22.45 2.84
CA ASP A 61 17.03 -21.21 2.18
C ASP A 61 16.88 -21.42 0.67
N GLU A 62 17.85 -22.08 0.05
CA GLU A 62 17.84 -22.37 -1.38
C GLU A 62 16.63 -23.25 -1.79
N LYS A 63 16.35 -24.32 -1.04
CA LYS A 63 15.16 -25.18 -1.22
C LYS A 63 13.82 -24.50 -0.93
N PHE A 64 13.84 -23.36 -0.24
CA PHE A 64 12.67 -22.50 -0.06
C PHE A 64 12.49 -21.58 -1.28
N LEU A 65 13.57 -20.94 -1.72
CA LEU A 65 13.60 -20.03 -2.87
C LEU A 65 13.33 -20.75 -4.21
N GLU A 66 13.65 -22.05 -4.32
CA GLU A 66 13.19 -22.91 -5.41
C GLU A 66 11.65 -22.98 -5.55
N LYS A 67 10.90 -22.66 -4.49
CA LYS A 67 9.43 -22.74 -4.44
C LYS A 67 8.77 -21.37 -4.42
N GLU A 68 9.32 -20.44 -3.64
CA GLU A 68 8.85 -19.05 -3.55
C GLU A 68 10.05 -18.09 -3.75
N PRO A 69 10.42 -17.79 -5.01
CA PRO A 69 11.63 -17.02 -5.32
C PRO A 69 11.55 -15.57 -4.85
N ASP A 70 10.35 -15.01 -4.71
CA ASP A 70 10.16 -13.64 -4.23
C ASP A 70 10.23 -13.49 -2.69
N ALA A 71 10.67 -14.54 -1.98
CA ALA A 71 11.12 -14.43 -0.59
C ALA A 71 12.51 -13.77 -0.44
N THR A 72 13.28 -13.57 -1.52
CA THR A 72 14.55 -12.84 -1.52
C THR A 72 14.49 -11.58 -2.39
N PRO A 73 15.10 -10.45 -1.99
CA PRO A 73 15.20 -9.25 -2.83
C PRO A 73 16.19 -9.42 -4.01
N HIS A 74 16.77 -10.61 -4.17
CA HIS A 74 17.81 -10.92 -5.15
C HIS A 74 17.37 -11.98 -6.16
N MET A 75 16.16 -11.80 -6.71
CA MET A 75 15.70 -12.59 -7.85
C MET A 75 16.50 -12.26 -9.12
N SER A 76 17.01 -13.30 -9.76
CA SER A 76 17.43 -13.27 -11.16
C SER A 76 16.21 -13.15 -12.08
N PHE A 77 16.44 -12.75 -13.34
CA PHE A 77 15.37 -12.63 -14.33
C PHE A 77 14.70 -13.98 -14.67
N ARG A 78 15.37 -15.12 -14.43
CA ARG A 78 14.78 -16.46 -14.59
C ARG A 78 13.80 -16.80 -13.46
N GLU A 79 14.19 -16.51 -12.22
CA GLU A 79 13.37 -16.74 -11.03
C GLU A 79 12.15 -15.81 -10.98
N LEU A 80 12.31 -14.57 -11.46
CA LEU A 80 11.23 -13.59 -11.60
C LEU A 80 10.07 -14.11 -12.49
N LEU A 81 10.41 -14.85 -13.56
CA LEU A 81 9.49 -15.40 -14.54
C LEU A 81 9.11 -16.86 -14.27
N ASP A 82 9.52 -17.42 -13.13
CA ASP A 82 9.20 -18.80 -12.78
C ASP A 82 7.70 -18.95 -12.48
N CYS A 83 7.03 -19.87 -13.18
CA CYS A 83 5.62 -20.15 -12.98
C CYS A 83 5.34 -21.21 -11.90
N ARG A 84 6.34 -21.95 -11.39
CA ARG A 84 6.15 -22.96 -10.32
C ARG A 84 5.39 -22.44 -9.08
N PRO A 85 5.59 -21.18 -8.61
CA PRO A 85 4.85 -20.64 -7.47
C PRO A 85 3.32 -20.58 -7.66
N ILE A 86 2.79 -20.67 -8.89
CA ILE A 86 1.33 -20.64 -9.13
C ILE A 86 0.59 -21.82 -8.48
N PHE A 87 1.30 -22.90 -8.12
CA PHE A 87 0.74 -24.05 -7.39
C PHE A 87 0.87 -23.91 -5.86
N SER A 88 1.46 -22.82 -5.35
CA SER A 88 1.56 -22.57 -3.90
C SER A 88 0.19 -22.20 -3.32
N ALA A 89 -0.31 -23.05 -2.43
CA ALA A 89 -1.51 -22.76 -1.66
C ALA A 89 -1.34 -21.58 -0.68
N TYR A 90 -0.11 -21.13 -0.37
CA TYR A 90 0.11 -19.87 0.33
C TYR A 90 -0.11 -18.69 -0.62
N LEU A 91 0.43 -18.73 -1.84
CA LEU A 91 0.30 -17.65 -2.81
C LEU A 91 -1.18 -17.31 -3.13
N TRP A 92 -2.02 -18.34 -3.31
CA TRP A 92 -3.47 -18.14 -3.50
C TRP A 92 -4.17 -17.55 -2.28
N LYS A 93 -3.80 -17.96 -1.06
CA LYS A 93 -4.32 -17.36 0.18
C LYS A 93 -3.90 -15.90 0.30
N ALA A 94 -2.64 -15.59 0.01
CA ALA A 94 -2.11 -14.23 0.01
C ALA A 94 -2.87 -13.35 -1.01
N ALA A 95 -3.09 -13.83 -2.24
CA ALA A 95 -3.84 -13.10 -3.27
C ALA A 95 -5.33 -12.89 -2.92
N LEU A 96 -5.99 -13.87 -2.28
CA LEU A 96 -7.38 -13.72 -1.81
C LEU A 96 -7.50 -12.66 -0.70
N ILE A 97 -6.56 -12.68 0.26
CA ILE A 97 -6.47 -11.72 1.37
C ILE A 97 -6.11 -10.33 0.86
N GLU A 98 -5.21 -10.26 -0.12
CA GLU A 98 -4.80 -9.03 -0.81
C GLU A 98 -5.99 -8.38 -1.54
N GLY A 99 -6.71 -9.14 -2.33
CA GLY A 99 -7.67 -8.61 -3.29
C GLY A 99 -9.13 -8.92 -2.97
N PHE A 100 -9.63 -9.94 -3.65
CA PHE A 100 -11.05 -10.18 -3.90
C PHE A 100 -11.89 -10.42 -2.63
N ALA A 101 -11.32 -11.07 -1.62
CA ALA A 101 -12.08 -11.48 -0.44
C ALA A 101 -12.03 -10.47 0.72
N ILE A 102 -10.95 -9.69 0.85
CA ILE A 102 -10.69 -8.90 2.07
C ILE A 102 -10.08 -7.51 1.77
N GLY A 103 -8.78 -7.43 1.47
CA GLY A 103 -8.02 -6.19 1.59
C GLY A 103 -8.43 -5.08 0.63
N THR A 104 -8.21 -5.28 -0.67
CA THR A 104 -8.57 -4.29 -1.71
C THR A 104 -10.08 -4.05 -1.75
N LEU A 105 -10.89 -5.06 -1.43
CA LEU A 105 -12.34 -4.93 -1.27
C LEU A 105 -12.69 -3.87 -0.20
N MET A 106 -12.17 -3.99 1.02
CA MET A 106 -12.44 -3.03 2.09
C MET A 106 -11.78 -1.66 1.85
N GLN A 107 -10.54 -1.65 1.37
CA GLN A 107 -9.78 -0.42 1.08
C GLN A 107 -10.44 0.39 -0.03
N ALA A 108 -10.84 -0.24 -1.13
CA ALA A 108 -11.56 0.44 -2.20
C ALA A 108 -12.95 0.88 -1.71
N TYR A 109 -13.70 0.04 -0.98
CA TYR A 109 -15.04 0.41 -0.49
C TYR A 109 -15.00 1.69 0.35
N ILE A 110 -14.15 1.75 1.39
CA ILE A 110 -14.14 2.89 2.31
C ILE A 110 -13.57 4.15 1.65
N THR A 111 -12.52 4.04 0.83
CA THR A 111 -11.91 5.21 0.18
C THR A 111 -12.71 5.69 -1.03
N ILE A 112 -13.51 4.83 -1.69
CA ILE A 112 -14.54 5.27 -2.64
C ILE A 112 -15.64 6.01 -1.87
N TRP A 113 -16.20 5.40 -0.81
CA TRP A 113 -17.31 5.95 -0.03
C TRP A 113 -17.04 7.37 0.50
N ILE A 114 -15.87 7.59 1.11
CA ILE A 114 -15.48 8.91 1.62
C ILE A 114 -15.24 9.92 0.47
N GLY A 115 -14.86 9.44 -0.72
CA GLY A 115 -14.67 10.26 -1.91
C GLY A 115 -15.95 10.59 -2.69
N ILE A 116 -17.14 10.10 -2.26
CA ILE A 116 -18.40 10.32 -2.98
C ILE A 116 -18.79 11.80 -2.98
N SER A 117 -19.15 12.30 -4.16
CA SER A 117 -19.85 13.58 -4.33
C SER A 117 -20.88 13.50 -5.45
N PRO A 118 -21.86 14.43 -5.53
CA PRO A 118 -22.79 14.49 -6.66
C PRO A 118 -22.05 14.64 -7.99
N PRO A 119 -22.56 14.07 -9.10
CA PRO A 119 -21.84 14.05 -10.38
C PRO A 119 -21.72 15.46 -11.00
N ARG A 120 -22.60 16.39 -10.60
CA ARG A 120 -22.57 17.80 -11.01
C ARG A 120 -21.27 18.47 -10.59
N LEU A 121 -20.85 19.49 -11.35
CA LEU A 121 -19.81 20.41 -10.93
C LEU A 121 -20.33 21.29 -9.78
N PRO A 122 -19.51 21.58 -8.75
CA PRO A 122 -19.78 22.72 -7.87
C PRO A 122 -19.50 24.03 -8.63
N THR A 123 -19.94 25.17 -8.09
CA THR A 123 -19.70 26.50 -8.66
C THR A 123 -18.21 26.73 -8.95
N PRO A 124 -17.82 27.41 -10.06
CA PRO A 124 -16.43 27.74 -10.32
C PRO A 124 -15.78 28.58 -9.19
N PRO A 125 -14.49 28.39 -8.91
CA PRO A 125 -13.70 29.27 -8.03
C PRO A 125 -13.81 30.76 -8.34
N THR A 126 -13.81 31.63 -7.32
CA THR A 126 -13.63 33.08 -7.53
C THR A 126 -12.17 33.43 -7.78
N ALA A 127 -11.93 34.58 -8.41
CA ALA A 127 -10.57 35.08 -8.66
C ALA A 127 -9.82 35.52 -7.39
N GLN A 128 -10.52 35.77 -6.27
CA GLN A 128 -9.92 36.25 -5.02
C GLN A 128 -9.42 35.11 -4.13
N LEU A 129 -10.22 34.06 -3.95
CA LEU A 129 -9.91 32.93 -3.06
C LEU A 129 -9.47 31.67 -3.83
N GLY A 130 -9.69 31.63 -5.15
CA GLY A 130 -9.24 30.55 -6.02
C GLY A 130 -9.73 29.18 -5.56
N ASN A 131 -8.86 28.17 -5.67
CA ASN A 131 -9.18 26.77 -5.39
C ASN A 131 -9.71 26.49 -3.97
N PHE A 132 -9.55 27.42 -3.01
CA PHE A 132 -10.02 27.28 -1.63
C PHE A 132 -11.51 27.66 -1.45
N ASP A 133 -12.12 28.35 -2.41
CA ASP A 133 -13.45 28.98 -2.31
C ASP A 133 -14.63 28.02 -2.62
N ASN A 134 -14.46 26.73 -2.39
CA ASN A 134 -15.25 25.73 -3.09
C ASN A 134 -15.44 24.42 -2.30
N ALA A 135 -16.62 23.81 -2.42
CA ALA A 135 -16.85 22.42 -1.99
C ALA A 135 -15.88 21.42 -2.67
N ALA A 136 -15.32 21.79 -3.84
CA ALA A 136 -14.22 21.08 -4.50
C ALA A 136 -12.94 20.96 -3.66
N PHE A 137 -12.72 21.82 -2.65
CA PHE A 137 -11.62 21.70 -1.69
C PHE A 137 -11.92 20.70 -0.57
N ILE A 138 -13.18 20.66 -0.11
CA ILE A 138 -13.60 19.90 1.08
C ILE A 138 -13.48 18.38 0.85
N GLY A 139 -13.91 17.89 -0.31
CA GLY A 139 -13.81 16.46 -0.68
C GLY A 139 -12.37 15.93 -0.63
N PRO A 140 -11.41 16.55 -1.34
CA PRO A 140 -9.98 16.24 -1.27
C PRO A 140 -9.38 16.38 0.12
N LEU A 141 -9.79 17.36 0.93
CA LEU A 141 -9.31 17.53 2.31
C LEU A 141 -9.69 16.32 3.17
N ILE A 142 -10.97 15.94 3.19
CA ILE A 142 -11.47 14.80 3.98
C ILE A 142 -10.92 13.49 3.41
N GLY A 143 -10.96 13.30 2.09
CA GLY A 143 -10.46 12.10 1.42
C GLY A 143 -8.95 11.90 1.60
N GLY A 144 -8.16 12.95 1.49
CA GLY A 144 -6.72 12.92 1.73
C GLY A 144 -6.37 12.55 3.16
N ILE A 145 -6.93 13.26 4.15
CA ILE A 145 -6.68 13.01 5.58
C ILE A 145 -7.11 11.60 5.98
N THR A 146 -8.28 11.14 5.55
CA THR A 146 -8.76 9.78 5.86
C THR A 146 -7.94 8.70 5.14
N ASN A 147 -7.49 8.94 3.91
CA ASN A 147 -6.58 8.03 3.20
C ASN A 147 -5.26 7.84 3.95
N ILE A 148 -4.71 8.87 4.62
CA ILE A 148 -3.52 8.72 5.49
C ILE A 148 -3.77 7.60 6.50
N PHE A 149 -4.82 7.71 7.30
CA PHE A 149 -5.10 6.76 8.37
C PHE A 149 -5.51 5.38 7.84
N PHE A 150 -6.44 5.30 6.88
CA PHE A 150 -6.90 4.02 6.37
C PHE A 150 -5.80 3.23 5.66
N ILE A 151 -5.01 3.86 4.78
CA ILE A 151 -3.92 3.15 4.08
C ILE A 151 -2.85 2.70 5.08
N SER A 152 -2.51 3.53 6.07
CA SER A 152 -1.59 3.14 7.16
C SER A 152 -2.08 1.89 7.91
N LEU A 153 -3.35 1.88 8.34
CA LEU A 153 -3.96 0.78 9.08
C LEU A 153 -4.04 -0.49 8.24
N PHE A 154 -4.44 -0.38 6.96
CA PHE A 154 -4.46 -1.52 6.04
C PHE A 154 -3.06 -2.11 5.83
N ILE A 155 -2.02 -1.29 5.65
CA ILE A 155 -0.64 -1.80 5.51
C ILE A 155 -0.18 -2.48 6.82
N SER A 156 -0.46 -1.90 7.99
CA SER A 156 -0.12 -2.51 9.29
C SER A 156 -0.81 -3.86 9.53
N CYS A 157 -2.11 -3.97 9.23
CA CYS A 157 -2.88 -5.19 9.49
C CYS A 157 -2.52 -6.35 8.53
N PHE A 158 -2.17 -6.06 7.28
CA PHE A 158 -2.03 -7.07 6.22
C PHE A 158 -0.60 -7.24 5.68
N GLY A 159 0.29 -6.28 5.93
CA GLY A 159 1.72 -6.37 5.59
C GLY A 159 2.39 -7.67 6.09
N PRO A 160 2.07 -8.15 7.31
CA PRO A 160 2.55 -9.45 7.79
C PRO A 160 2.09 -10.67 6.98
N VAL A 161 1.02 -10.56 6.18
CA VAL A 161 0.30 -11.69 5.56
C VAL A 161 0.47 -11.72 4.04
N SER A 162 0.17 -10.62 3.33
CA SER A 162 0.26 -10.52 1.86
C SER A 162 1.34 -9.54 1.37
N GLY A 163 1.83 -8.66 2.24
CA GLY A 163 2.67 -7.52 1.86
C GLY A 163 1.89 -6.22 1.59
N ALA A 164 0.56 -6.30 1.50
CA ALA A 164 -0.37 -5.16 1.52
C ALA A 164 -0.13 -4.10 0.42
N HIS A 165 -0.04 -4.52 -0.84
CA HIS A 165 0.05 -3.56 -1.95
C HIS A 165 -1.32 -2.87 -2.19
N PHE A 166 -2.41 -3.66 -2.16
CA PHE A 166 -3.81 -3.30 -2.43
C PHE A 166 -4.07 -2.56 -3.74
N ASN A 167 -3.12 -2.64 -4.66
CA ASN A 167 -2.97 -1.68 -5.71
C ASN A 167 -2.15 -2.28 -6.87
N PRO A 168 -2.69 -2.28 -8.09
CA PRO A 168 -1.93 -2.66 -9.28
C PRO A 168 -0.65 -1.83 -9.46
N LEU A 169 -0.65 -0.53 -9.16
CA LEU A 169 0.54 0.34 -9.24
C LEU A 169 1.70 -0.20 -8.40
N ILE A 170 1.46 -0.48 -7.11
CA ILE A 170 2.48 -1.02 -6.21
C ILE A 170 2.89 -2.45 -6.62
N THR A 171 1.97 -3.24 -7.17
CA THR A 171 2.24 -4.63 -7.58
C THR A 171 3.05 -4.72 -8.87
N PHE A 172 2.75 -3.89 -9.87
CA PHE A 172 3.59 -3.75 -11.06
C PHE A 172 4.96 -3.16 -10.71
N ALA A 173 5.02 -2.14 -9.84
CA ALA A 173 6.29 -1.57 -9.42
C ALA A 173 7.18 -2.58 -8.64
N THR A 174 6.60 -3.42 -7.77
CA THR A 174 7.37 -4.45 -7.05
C THR A 174 7.86 -5.55 -7.98
N PHE A 175 7.11 -5.88 -9.03
CA PHE A 175 7.59 -6.76 -10.11
C PHE A 175 8.73 -6.12 -10.91
N CYS A 176 8.58 -4.87 -11.36
CA CYS A 176 9.63 -4.12 -12.07
C CYS A 176 10.90 -3.93 -11.23
N ALA A 177 10.77 -3.79 -9.90
CA ALA A 177 11.87 -3.74 -8.93
C ALA A 177 12.48 -5.12 -8.60
N ARG A 178 11.93 -6.23 -9.13
CA ARG A 178 12.31 -7.63 -8.84
C ARG A 178 12.14 -8.05 -7.37
N LEU A 179 11.10 -7.53 -6.72
CA LEU A 179 10.65 -7.89 -5.36
C LEU A 179 9.36 -8.72 -5.34
N CYS A 180 8.74 -8.98 -6.50
CA CYS A 180 7.49 -9.73 -6.68
C CYS A 180 7.60 -10.62 -7.92
N SER A 181 7.24 -11.90 -7.83
CA SER A 181 7.31 -12.86 -8.95
C SER A 181 6.15 -12.70 -9.95
N LEU A 182 6.31 -13.20 -11.17
CA LEU A 182 5.26 -13.13 -12.20
C LEU A 182 3.94 -13.80 -11.76
N PRO A 183 3.90 -14.98 -11.11
CA PRO A 183 2.65 -15.55 -10.59
C PRO A 183 2.02 -14.67 -9.51
N ARG A 184 2.82 -14.08 -8.62
CA ARG A 184 2.31 -13.17 -7.58
C ARG A 184 1.71 -11.91 -8.19
N LEU A 185 2.39 -11.30 -9.18
CA LEU A 185 1.87 -10.16 -9.94
C LEU A 185 0.50 -10.48 -10.56
N ILE A 186 0.39 -11.58 -11.32
CA ILE A 186 -0.83 -11.96 -12.03
C ILE A 186 -1.98 -12.19 -11.04
N LEU A 187 -1.74 -12.94 -9.96
CA LEU A 187 -2.76 -13.27 -8.97
C LEU A 187 -3.18 -12.05 -8.13
N TYR A 188 -2.22 -11.22 -7.71
CA TYR A 188 -2.51 -10.00 -6.93
C TYR A 188 -3.28 -8.99 -7.77
N VAL A 189 -2.84 -8.67 -9.00
CA VAL A 189 -3.55 -7.70 -9.86
C VAL A 189 -4.96 -8.20 -10.21
N SER A 190 -5.12 -9.49 -10.53
CA SER A 190 -6.44 -10.07 -10.81
C SER A 190 -7.36 -9.98 -9.59
N ALA A 191 -6.86 -10.30 -8.39
CA ALA A 191 -7.64 -10.23 -7.16
C ALA A 191 -7.94 -8.78 -6.75
N GLN A 192 -6.99 -7.84 -6.93
CA GLN A 192 -7.17 -6.41 -6.66
C GLN A 192 -8.25 -5.82 -7.57
N ILE A 193 -8.21 -6.10 -8.89
CA ILE A 193 -9.26 -5.71 -9.85
C ILE A 193 -10.63 -6.26 -9.43
N GLY A 194 -10.71 -7.55 -9.09
CA GLY A 194 -11.95 -8.18 -8.64
C GLY A 194 -12.50 -7.58 -7.34
N GLY A 195 -11.63 -7.33 -6.35
CA GLY A 195 -11.99 -6.70 -5.08
C GLY A 195 -12.46 -5.26 -5.26
N GLY A 196 -11.78 -4.47 -6.10
CA GLY A 196 -12.20 -3.12 -6.46
C GLY A 196 -13.54 -3.09 -7.19
N ALA A 197 -13.76 -3.98 -8.17
CA ALA A 197 -15.03 -4.11 -8.87
C ALA A 197 -16.19 -4.47 -7.91
N LEU A 198 -15.97 -5.43 -7.01
CA LEU A 198 -16.95 -5.80 -5.98
C LEU A 198 -17.21 -4.65 -5.00
N ALA A 199 -16.17 -3.93 -4.57
CA ALA A 199 -16.32 -2.72 -3.74
C ALA A 199 -17.20 -1.67 -4.43
N GLY A 200 -17.00 -1.44 -5.74
CA GLY A 200 -17.84 -0.55 -6.54
C GLY A 200 -19.32 -0.95 -6.61
N LEU A 201 -19.60 -2.25 -6.74
CA LEU A 201 -20.96 -2.79 -6.70
C LEU A 201 -21.58 -2.64 -5.31
N LEU A 202 -20.83 -2.90 -4.23
CA LEU A 202 -21.29 -2.72 -2.86
C LEU A 202 -21.56 -1.25 -2.54
N VAL A 203 -20.68 -0.32 -2.94
CA VAL A 203 -20.91 1.13 -2.78
C VAL A 203 -22.17 1.56 -3.53
N ARG A 204 -22.37 1.11 -4.78
CA ARG A 204 -23.59 1.40 -5.53
C ARG A 204 -24.84 0.87 -4.80
N ALA A 205 -24.76 -0.30 -4.17
CA ALA A 205 -25.86 -0.90 -3.43
C ALA A 205 -26.17 -0.14 -2.13
N SER A 206 -25.17 0.28 -1.36
CA SER A 206 -25.34 1.01 -0.11
C SER A 206 -25.63 2.50 -0.29
N TYR A 207 -25.20 3.12 -1.40
CA TYR A 207 -25.50 4.51 -1.77
C TYR A 207 -26.82 4.66 -2.56
N GLY A 208 -27.39 3.55 -3.05
CA GLY A 208 -28.72 3.51 -3.69
C GLY A 208 -28.82 4.10 -5.09
N THR A 209 -27.74 4.61 -5.68
CA THR A 209 -27.73 5.19 -7.03
C THR A 209 -26.40 4.96 -7.77
N ARG A 210 -26.40 5.17 -9.10
CA ARG A 210 -25.18 5.28 -9.93
C ARG A 210 -24.75 6.73 -10.16
N GLU A 211 -25.61 7.69 -9.81
CA GLU A 211 -25.41 9.12 -10.07
C GLU A 211 -24.55 9.74 -8.97
N PHE A 212 -23.26 9.37 -8.97
CA PHE A 212 -22.22 9.97 -8.14
C PHE A 212 -20.89 10.01 -8.88
N LYS A 213 -19.93 10.76 -8.35
CA LYS A 213 -18.53 10.77 -8.74
C LYS A 213 -17.64 10.57 -7.52
N VAL A 214 -16.38 10.23 -7.74
CA VAL A 214 -15.45 9.80 -6.67
C VAL A 214 -14.15 10.58 -6.77
N GLY A 215 -13.71 11.22 -5.67
CA GLY A 215 -12.41 11.89 -5.58
C GLY A 215 -11.26 10.95 -5.93
N GLY A 216 -10.27 11.43 -6.67
CA GLY A 216 -9.21 10.63 -7.31
C GLY A 216 -9.64 9.88 -8.58
N CYS A 217 -10.94 9.62 -8.80
CA CYS A 217 -11.43 8.79 -9.90
C CYS A 217 -12.53 9.52 -10.68
N TRP A 218 -12.28 10.80 -11.02
CA TRP A 218 -13.20 11.63 -11.78
C TRP A 218 -12.46 12.77 -12.52
N LEU A 219 -12.95 13.06 -13.73
CA LEU A 219 -12.45 14.10 -14.63
C LEU A 219 -13.63 14.57 -15.51
N ASP A 220 -13.67 15.87 -15.76
CA ASP A 220 -14.51 16.53 -16.75
C ASP A 220 -13.66 16.91 -17.99
N PRO A 221 -13.72 16.14 -19.11
CA PRO A 221 -12.89 16.38 -20.29
C PRO A 221 -13.16 17.70 -21.01
N ASP A 222 -14.34 18.30 -20.82
CA ASP A 222 -14.72 19.57 -21.45
C ASP A 222 -14.07 20.77 -20.74
N ILE A 223 -13.54 20.56 -19.51
CA ILE A 223 -12.86 21.56 -18.68
C ILE A 223 -11.35 21.28 -18.55
N VAL A 224 -10.94 20.02 -18.57
CA VAL A 224 -9.54 19.60 -18.40
C VAL A 224 -9.17 18.53 -19.45
N PRO A 225 -8.36 18.88 -20.46
CA PRO A 225 -7.91 17.94 -21.48
C PRO A 225 -7.22 16.71 -20.89
N VAL A 226 -7.64 15.51 -21.30
CA VAL A 226 -7.15 14.20 -20.79
C VAL A 226 -5.62 14.09 -20.79
N ARG A 227 -4.94 14.70 -21.78
CA ARG A 227 -3.47 14.76 -21.86
C ARG A 227 -2.80 15.44 -20.65
N GLU A 228 -3.44 16.44 -20.06
CA GLU A 228 -2.90 17.19 -18.91
C GLU A 228 -3.03 16.34 -17.65
N VAL A 229 -4.17 15.67 -17.48
CA VAL A 229 -4.39 14.73 -16.38
C VAL A 229 -3.46 13.52 -16.47
N PHE A 230 -3.22 12.98 -17.67
CA PHE A 230 -2.27 11.89 -17.87
C PHE A 230 -0.86 12.23 -17.33
N VAL A 231 -0.40 13.48 -17.50
CA VAL A 231 0.88 13.93 -16.92
C VAL A 231 0.80 14.02 -15.40
N VAL A 232 -0.31 14.49 -14.83
CA VAL A 232 -0.51 14.54 -13.37
C VAL A 232 -0.52 13.14 -12.76
N GLU A 233 -1.25 12.19 -13.36
CA GLU A 233 -1.28 10.78 -12.90
C GLU A 233 0.12 10.15 -12.99
N LEU A 234 0.80 10.26 -14.13
CA LEU A 234 2.16 9.73 -14.32
C LEU A 234 3.15 10.26 -13.27
N ILE A 235 3.14 11.56 -13.00
CA ILE A 235 4.05 12.18 -12.03
C ILE A 235 3.62 11.85 -10.59
N ALA A 236 2.33 11.89 -10.26
CA ALA A 236 1.85 11.56 -8.92
C ALA A 236 2.06 10.08 -8.56
N ALA A 237 1.83 9.16 -9.51
CA ALA A 237 2.17 7.75 -9.39
C ALA A 237 3.68 7.55 -9.23
N THR A 238 4.52 8.26 -10.01
CA THR A 238 5.98 8.20 -9.85
C THR A 238 6.41 8.66 -8.44
N ILE A 239 5.92 9.80 -7.95
CA ILE A 239 6.24 10.29 -6.60
C ILE A 239 5.75 9.29 -5.55
N LEU A 240 4.55 8.72 -5.70
CA LEU A 240 4.05 7.69 -4.79
C LEU A 240 4.95 6.46 -4.77
N LEU A 241 5.44 5.98 -5.91
CA LEU A 241 6.36 4.83 -5.95
C LEU A 241 7.68 5.13 -5.21
N PHE A 242 8.31 6.28 -5.50
CA PHE A 242 9.55 6.67 -4.82
C PHE A 242 9.39 6.79 -3.30
N LEU A 243 8.29 7.40 -2.82
CA LEU A 243 7.99 7.49 -1.40
C LEU A 243 7.65 6.12 -0.80
N ALA A 244 6.77 5.35 -1.45
CA ALA A 244 6.31 4.06 -0.94
C ALA A 244 7.45 3.02 -0.83
N PHE A 245 8.35 2.99 -1.82
CA PHE A 245 9.51 2.10 -1.77
C PHE A 245 10.60 2.63 -0.84
N GLY A 246 10.90 3.93 -0.87
CA GLY A 246 11.89 4.54 0.02
C GLY A 246 11.54 4.42 1.50
N LEU A 247 10.25 4.45 1.84
CA LEU A 247 9.76 4.47 3.23
C LEU A 247 9.27 3.09 3.73
N GLY A 248 8.93 2.16 2.82
CA GLY A 248 8.36 0.85 3.17
C GLY A 248 9.11 -0.40 2.67
N LEU A 249 10.05 -0.25 1.72
CA LEU A 249 10.76 -1.35 1.07
C LEU A 249 12.29 -1.18 0.99
N ASP A 250 12.84 -0.02 1.35
CA ASP A 250 14.28 0.23 1.30
C ASP A 250 14.99 -0.26 2.58
N PRO A 251 15.89 -1.27 2.52
CA PRO A 251 16.62 -1.77 3.68
C PRO A 251 17.49 -0.67 4.34
N ARG A 252 17.89 0.37 3.61
CA ARG A 252 18.71 1.47 4.14
C ARG A 252 17.93 2.34 5.13
N GLN A 253 16.59 2.29 5.09
CA GLN A 253 15.70 2.95 6.05
C GLN A 253 15.22 2.01 7.18
N ALA A 254 15.63 0.74 7.19
CA ALA A 254 15.17 -0.24 8.19
C ALA A 254 15.50 0.15 9.64
N GLN A 255 16.60 0.88 9.88
CA GLN A 255 17.01 1.34 11.23
C GLN A 255 16.32 2.65 11.66
N ILE A 256 15.92 3.51 10.71
CA ILE A 256 15.35 4.84 11.00
C ILE A 256 13.82 4.78 11.04
N VAL A 257 13.21 4.05 10.10
CA VAL A 257 11.76 3.92 9.95
C VAL A 257 11.29 2.58 10.53
N GLY A 258 11.97 1.49 10.18
CA GLY A 258 11.62 0.13 10.60
C GLY A 258 10.20 -0.32 10.21
N PRO A 259 9.79 -1.53 10.63
CA PRO A 259 8.46 -2.08 10.31
C PRO A 259 7.31 -1.32 11.00
N THR A 260 7.58 -0.58 12.08
CA THR A 260 6.55 0.13 12.86
C THR A 260 6.09 1.43 12.20
N LEU A 261 7.02 2.22 11.65
CA LEU A 261 6.70 3.53 11.08
C LEU A 261 6.48 3.49 9.55
N ALA A 262 7.00 2.46 8.87
CA ALA A 262 6.83 2.25 7.43
C ALA A 262 5.36 2.31 6.97
N PRO A 263 4.42 1.54 7.55
CA PRO A 263 3.00 1.61 7.17
C PRO A 263 2.42 3.03 7.24
N PHE A 264 2.76 3.77 8.31
CA PHE A 264 2.28 5.12 8.52
C PHE A 264 2.81 6.11 7.48
N LEU A 265 4.11 6.03 7.16
CA LEU A 265 4.72 6.95 6.20
C LEU A 265 4.29 6.67 4.75
N VAL A 266 4.01 5.41 4.39
CA VAL A 266 3.43 5.08 3.08
C VAL A 266 1.97 5.57 2.97
N GLY A 267 1.17 5.42 4.04
CA GLY A 267 -0.17 6.00 4.10
C GLY A 267 -0.15 7.53 4.02
N LEU A 268 0.75 8.17 4.76
CA LEU A 268 0.99 9.62 4.73
C LEU A 268 1.34 10.11 3.32
N ALA A 269 2.26 9.44 2.62
CA ALA A 269 2.62 9.76 1.24
C ALA A 269 1.41 9.70 0.30
N SER A 270 0.64 8.61 0.32
CA SER A 270 -0.53 8.45 -0.55
C SER A 270 -1.65 9.44 -0.24
N GLY A 271 -1.97 9.66 1.04
CA GLY A 271 -3.01 10.61 1.44
C GLY A 271 -2.64 12.07 1.15
N THR A 272 -1.36 12.43 1.29
CA THR A 272 -0.85 13.77 0.94
C THR A 272 -0.91 14.01 -0.57
N LEU A 273 -0.50 13.05 -1.40
CA LEU A 273 -0.59 13.18 -2.87
C LEU A 273 -2.05 13.28 -3.35
N ALA A 274 -2.96 12.49 -2.77
CA ALA A 274 -4.39 12.58 -3.05
C ALA A 274 -4.97 13.95 -2.66
N PHE A 275 -4.55 14.53 -1.53
CA PHE A 275 -4.92 15.88 -1.13
C PHE A 275 -4.37 16.94 -2.11
N SER A 276 -3.05 16.98 -2.32
CA SER A 276 -2.38 18.02 -3.12
C SER A 276 -2.82 18.05 -4.59
N THR A 277 -3.25 16.91 -5.15
CA THR A 277 -3.78 16.85 -6.52
C THR A 277 -5.29 17.07 -6.61
N GLY A 278 -6.05 16.80 -5.54
CA GLY A 278 -7.51 16.75 -5.57
C GLY A 278 -8.24 18.08 -5.72
N PHE A 279 -7.69 19.17 -5.16
CA PHE A 279 -8.35 20.49 -5.19
C PHE A 279 -7.69 21.50 -6.15
N THR A 280 -6.51 21.19 -6.69
CA THR A 280 -5.64 22.18 -7.35
C THR A 280 -6.01 22.49 -8.81
N ARG A 281 -6.85 21.68 -9.44
CA ARG A 281 -7.35 21.88 -10.81
C ARG A 281 -8.87 21.66 -10.87
N TYR A 282 -9.65 22.74 -11.00
CA TYR A 282 -11.08 22.64 -11.25
C TYR A 282 -11.36 21.84 -12.53
N GLY A 283 -12.38 20.97 -12.47
CA GLY A 283 -12.71 19.97 -13.49
C GLY A 283 -12.00 18.61 -13.33
N TYR A 284 -11.12 18.44 -12.34
CA TYR A 284 -10.41 17.20 -12.05
C TYR A 284 -10.59 16.79 -10.58
N GLY A 285 -10.61 15.49 -10.29
CA GLY A 285 -10.84 14.94 -8.95
C GLY A 285 -9.57 14.66 -8.13
N GLY A 286 -8.39 14.90 -8.69
CA GLY A 286 -7.10 14.46 -8.14
C GLY A 286 -6.62 13.13 -8.72
N ALA A 287 -5.37 12.78 -8.41
CA ALA A 287 -4.74 11.57 -8.88
C ALA A 287 -5.41 10.33 -8.28
N GLY A 288 -5.68 9.33 -9.11
CA GLY A 288 -6.33 8.09 -8.70
C GLY A 288 -5.44 7.22 -7.82
N LEU A 289 -4.13 7.20 -8.13
CA LEU A 289 -3.06 6.50 -7.41
C LEU A 289 -3.27 4.98 -7.19
N ASN A 290 -4.41 4.43 -7.60
CA ASN A 290 -4.76 3.02 -7.51
C ASN A 290 -5.72 2.64 -8.64
N PRO A 291 -5.26 1.89 -9.67
CA PRO A 291 -6.08 1.53 -10.82
C PRO A 291 -7.29 0.65 -10.47
N ALA A 292 -7.16 -0.22 -9.46
CA ALA A 292 -8.25 -1.07 -8.99
C ALA A 292 -9.33 -0.28 -8.23
N ARG A 293 -8.95 0.75 -7.47
CA ARG A 293 -9.90 1.67 -6.82
C ARG A 293 -10.73 2.43 -7.88
N CYS A 294 -10.09 2.98 -8.91
CA CYS A 294 -10.82 3.70 -9.95
C CYS A 294 -11.64 2.77 -10.86
N MET A 295 -11.13 1.59 -11.20
CA MET A 295 -11.93 0.52 -11.83
C MET A 295 -13.21 0.25 -11.02
N GLY A 296 -13.10 0.10 -9.69
CA GLY A 296 -14.23 -0.05 -8.79
C GLY A 296 -15.22 1.12 -8.84
N ALA A 297 -14.73 2.36 -8.74
CA ALA A 297 -15.56 3.56 -8.86
C ALA A 297 -16.39 3.57 -10.16
N PHE A 298 -15.80 3.16 -11.29
CA PHE A 298 -16.47 3.12 -12.59
C PHE A 298 -17.41 1.92 -12.80
N VAL A 299 -17.15 0.78 -12.14
CA VAL A 299 -18.12 -0.34 -12.04
C VAL A 299 -19.38 0.10 -11.28
N GLY A 300 -19.22 0.82 -10.17
CA GLY A 300 -20.35 1.38 -9.41
C GLY A 300 -21.11 2.47 -10.19
N THR A 301 -20.38 3.39 -10.82
CA THR A 301 -20.91 4.53 -11.57
C THR A 301 -21.07 4.21 -13.06
N ARG A 302 -20.21 4.76 -13.94
CA ARG A 302 -20.14 4.52 -15.39
C ARG A 302 -18.67 4.54 -15.82
N PHE A 303 -18.31 3.80 -16.88
CA PHE A 303 -16.96 3.83 -17.44
C PHE A 303 -16.74 5.05 -18.36
N PRO A 304 -15.72 5.89 -18.08
CA PRO A 304 -15.31 6.94 -18.98
C PRO A 304 -14.30 6.44 -20.03
N THR A 305 -14.34 7.03 -21.23
CA THR A 305 -13.40 6.73 -22.33
C THR A 305 -11.94 7.03 -21.98
N TRP A 306 -11.68 7.91 -21.01
CA TRP A 306 -10.34 8.28 -20.54
C TRP A 306 -9.78 7.41 -19.41
N HIS A 307 -10.49 6.37 -18.94
CA HIS A 307 -10.02 5.54 -17.81
C HIS A 307 -8.63 4.91 -18.03
N TRP A 308 -8.19 4.74 -19.28
CA TRP A 308 -6.87 4.20 -19.62
C TRP A 308 -5.69 4.98 -18.99
N ILE A 309 -5.85 6.26 -18.63
CA ILE A 309 -4.76 7.08 -18.08
C ILE A 309 -4.18 6.51 -16.78
N HIS A 310 -5.04 6.03 -15.87
CA HIS A 310 -4.62 5.38 -14.61
C HIS A 310 -3.97 4.00 -14.84
N TRP A 311 -3.98 3.45 -16.05
CA TRP A 311 -3.31 2.17 -16.36
C TRP A 311 -1.99 2.41 -17.10
N VAL A 312 -1.98 3.34 -18.06
CA VAL A 312 -0.79 3.66 -18.86
C VAL A 312 0.17 4.58 -18.10
N GLY A 313 -0.32 5.57 -17.35
CA GLY A 313 0.50 6.45 -16.52
C GLY A 313 1.21 5.66 -15.42
N ASP A 314 0.43 4.92 -14.62
CA ASP A 314 0.91 4.01 -13.58
C ASP A 314 1.90 2.96 -14.13
N GLY A 315 1.60 2.36 -15.29
CA GLY A 315 2.49 1.39 -15.93
C GLY A 315 3.84 1.99 -16.34
N ILE A 316 3.85 3.21 -16.88
CA ILE A 316 5.09 3.93 -17.22
C ILE A 316 5.84 4.32 -15.93
N ALA A 317 5.15 4.77 -14.88
CA ALA A 317 5.74 5.05 -13.58
C ALA A 317 6.44 3.80 -12.98
N CYS A 318 5.82 2.62 -13.09
CA CYS A 318 6.41 1.34 -12.66
C CYS A 318 7.72 1.02 -13.40
N ILE A 319 7.76 1.27 -14.72
CA ILE A 319 8.95 1.05 -15.55
C ILE A 319 10.06 2.04 -15.16
N ILE A 320 9.75 3.33 -15.00
CA ILE A 320 10.69 4.36 -14.56
C ILE A 320 11.28 4.00 -13.19
N HIS A 321 10.44 3.64 -12.23
CA HIS A 321 10.86 3.25 -10.89
C HIS A 321 11.71 1.96 -10.91
N GLY A 322 11.33 0.95 -11.70
CA GLY A 322 12.10 -0.29 -11.86
C GLY A 322 13.48 -0.07 -12.48
N LEU A 323 13.61 0.83 -13.46
CA LEU A 323 14.90 1.23 -14.02
C LEU A 323 15.78 1.91 -12.96
N VAL A 324 15.22 2.78 -12.13
CA VAL A 324 15.97 3.41 -11.03
C VAL A 324 16.38 2.38 -9.97
N TYR A 325 15.54 1.40 -9.65
CA TYR A 325 15.88 0.25 -8.79
C TYR A 325 16.96 -0.66 -9.39
N TYR A 326 17.13 -0.66 -10.72
CA TYR A 326 18.19 -1.39 -11.41
C TYR A 326 19.53 -0.62 -11.40
N PHE A 327 19.51 0.70 -11.64
CA PHE A 327 20.71 1.54 -11.65
C PHE A 327 21.20 1.94 -10.25
N VAL A 328 20.31 2.05 -9.27
CA VAL A 328 20.61 2.40 -7.87
C VAL A 328 20.01 1.33 -6.93
N PRO A 329 20.51 0.07 -7.00
CA PRO A 329 19.96 -1.01 -6.19
C PRO A 329 20.18 -0.72 -4.70
N PRO A 330 19.20 -1.03 -3.80
CA PRO A 330 19.38 -0.82 -2.37
C PRO A 330 20.40 -1.75 -1.71
N TRP A 331 20.83 -2.80 -2.42
CA TRP A 331 21.84 -3.76 -1.99
C TRP A 331 22.94 -3.88 -3.04
N THR A 332 24.15 -4.17 -2.58
CA THR A 332 25.27 -4.63 -3.40
C THR A 332 25.72 -6.01 -2.90
N LYS A 333 26.48 -6.75 -3.72
CA LYS A 333 27.18 -7.94 -3.19
C LYS A 333 28.34 -7.47 -2.31
N GLU A 334 28.46 -8.06 -1.13
CA GLU A 334 29.74 -8.11 -0.43
C GLU A 334 30.69 -9.02 -1.23
N ASN A 335 31.97 -8.64 -1.32
CA ASN A 335 33.02 -9.35 -2.06
C ASN A 335 33.97 -10.05 -1.09
#